data_AF-A0A6S7ETK2-F1
#
_entry.id   AF-A0A6S7ETK2-F1
#
_cell.length_a   1.000
_cell.length_b   1.000
_cell.length_c   1.000
_cell.angle_alpha   90.00
_cell.angle_beta   90.00
_cell.angle_gamma   90.00
#
_symmetry.space_group_name_H-M   'P 1'
#
loop_
_entity.id
_entity.type
_entity.pdbx_description
1 polymer ?
#
loop_
_entity_poly.entity_id
_entity_poly.type
_entity_poly.pdbx_seq_one_letter_code
_entity_poly.pdbx_strand_id
1 'polypeptide(L)'
;MAWTRTGFFLAAALGLSAAFSSPADAACSDKKIVAMANDGRTVNAIAKACNMPAAKVRGIIQQADADDEAPPSAGQSQRAERVAPAELVKKLPSGAGVALCDCQGTVPYGEKAPEQRCQSGMSMAMPCAGYCSPQGVAPWRRICS
;
A
#
# COMPACT_ATOMS: atom_id res chain seq x y z
N MET A 1 10.78 58.56 35.65
CA MET A 1 9.53 57.84 35.30
C MET A 1 9.93 56.39 35.06
N ALA A 2 9.44 55.32 35.68
CA ALA A 2 8.38 54.96 36.64
C ALA A 2 8.90 53.68 37.36
N TRP A 3 8.73 53.37 38.66
CA TRP A 3 7.56 53.10 39.51
C TRP A 3 6.64 51.92 39.11
N THR A 4 6.29 51.14 40.15
CA THR A 4 5.43 49.92 40.29
C THR A 4 6.10 48.58 39.92
N ARG A 5 6.66 47.73 40.81
CA ARG A 5 6.20 47.07 42.07
C ARG A 5 5.04 46.06 41.88
N THR A 6 5.37 44.77 42.10
CA THR A 6 4.60 43.67 42.77
C THR A 6 3.11 43.54 42.40
N GLY A 7 2.60 42.48 41.78
CA GLY A 7 2.79 41.05 42.08
C GLY A 7 1.46 40.48 42.61
N PHE A 8 0.83 39.56 41.89
CA PHE A 8 -0.27 38.67 42.35
C PHE A 8 -0.36 37.53 41.30
N PHE A 9 0.14 36.33 41.60
CA PHE A 9 -0.65 35.15 41.98
C PHE A 9 -1.83 34.86 41.03
N LEU A 10 -1.76 33.78 40.25
CA LEU A 10 -2.37 32.48 40.61
C LEU A 10 -2.45 31.53 39.42
N ALA A 11 -2.16 30.27 39.73
CA ALA A 11 -2.88 29.08 39.29
C ALA A 11 -2.80 28.66 37.81
N ALA A 12 -2.01 27.59 37.63
CA ALA A 12 -2.50 26.28 37.22
C ALA A 12 -3.22 26.17 35.87
N ALA A 13 -2.48 25.64 34.89
CA ALA A 13 -2.85 24.38 34.24
C ALA A 13 -1.53 23.75 33.73
N LEU A 14 -0.99 22.72 34.38
CA LEU A 14 -1.33 21.31 34.12
C LEU A 14 -1.36 20.97 32.63
N GLY A 15 -0.43 20.08 32.25
CA GLY A 15 -0.31 19.45 30.94
C GLY A 15 1.17 19.38 30.54
N LEU A 16 2.05 18.77 31.32
CA LEU A 16 2.18 17.31 31.36
C LEU A 16 1.86 16.66 30.00
N SER A 17 2.73 16.88 29.02
CA SER A 17 2.85 15.98 27.85
C SER A 17 4.24 15.34 27.84
N ALA A 18 4.71 14.91 29.02
CA ALA A 18 5.51 13.71 29.08
C ALA A 18 4.55 12.52 28.84
N ALA A 19 4.96 11.63 27.94
CA ALA A 19 4.34 10.34 27.66
C ALA A 19 2.98 10.36 26.92
N PHE A 20 3.04 10.56 25.60
CA PHE A 20 2.47 9.57 24.68
C PHE A 20 3.48 9.26 23.56
N SER A 21 4.74 9.02 23.94
CA SER A 21 5.41 7.88 23.33
C SER A 21 4.66 6.67 23.86
N SER A 22 3.55 6.28 23.21
CA SER A 22 3.06 4.93 23.35
C SER A 22 4.21 4.05 22.87
N PRO A 23 4.97 3.36 23.74
CA PRO A 23 5.81 2.27 23.33
C PRO A 23 4.89 1.06 23.26
N ALA A 24 3.87 1.20 22.43
CA ALA A 24 3.09 0.09 21.96
C ALA A 24 3.44 0.09 20.49
N ASP A 25 3.93 -1.02 19.97
CA ASP A 25 3.99 -1.38 18.56
C ASP A 25 2.57 -1.40 17.95
N ALA A 26 1.82 -0.31 18.15
CA ALA A 26 0.51 -0.06 17.63
C ALA A 26 0.73 0.59 16.27
N ALA A 27 0.69 -0.26 15.23
CA ALA A 27 0.49 0.18 13.87
C ALA A 27 -0.50 1.35 13.85
N CYS A 28 -0.11 2.49 13.27
CA CYS A 28 -1.02 3.63 13.16
C CYS A 28 -2.36 3.18 12.57
N SER A 29 -3.47 3.67 13.13
CA SER A 29 -4.78 3.48 12.53
C SER A 29 -4.82 4.08 11.12
N ASP A 30 -5.52 3.43 10.20
CA ASP A 30 -5.63 3.84 8.79
C ASP A 30 -6.04 5.31 8.63
N LYS A 31 -6.99 5.78 9.45
CA LYS A 31 -7.44 7.18 9.49
C LYS A 31 -6.32 8.18 9.79
N LYS A 32 -5.36 7.79 10.64
CA LYS A 32 -4.19 8.62 10.99
C LYS A 32 -3.15 8.61 9.88
N ILE A 33 -3.00 7.50 9.16
CA ILE A 33 -2.11 7.39 8.00
C ILE A 33 -2.60 8.30 6.88
N VAL A 34 -3.91 8.28 6.60
CA VAL A 34 -4.55 9.16 5.62
C VAL A 34 -4.42 10.63 6.04
N ALA A 35 -4.63 10.96 7.32
CA ALA A 35 -4.42 12.33 7.81
C ALA A 35 -2.97 12.80 7.61
N MET A 36 -1.98 11.97 7.95
CA MET A 36 -0.56 12.31 7.75
C MET A 36 -0.19 12.43 6.27
N ALA A 37 -0.83 11.67 5.38
CA ALA A 37 -0.64 11.78 3.95
C ALA A 37 -1.23 13.09 3.39
N ASN A 38 -2.41 13.48 3.87
CA ASN A 38 -3.04 14.77 3.57
C ASN A 38 -2.23 15.96 4.08
N ASP A 39 -1.51 15.81 5.21
CA ASP A 39 -0.53 16.79 5.71
C ASP A 39 0.72 16.93 4.82
N GLY A 40 0.80 16.20 3.70
CA GLY A 40 1.91 16.24 2.75
C GLY A 40 3.13 15.43 3.19
N ARG A 41 3.01 14.57 4.20
CA ARG A 41 4.13 13.70 4.60
C ARG A 41 4.30 12.57 3.61
N THR A 42 5.56 12.31 3.26
CA THR A 42 5.87 11.20 2.35
C THR A 42 5.57 9.85 2.99
N VAL A 43 5.17 8.87 2.17
CA VAL A 43 4.90 7.48 2.58
C VAL A 43 6.03 6.91 3.45
N ASN A 44 7.29 7.22 3.13
CA ASN A 44 8.45 6.72 3.88
C ASN A 44 8.54 7.33 5.30
N ALA A 45 8.21 8.62 5.43
CA ALA A 45 8.13 9.28 6.74
C ALA A 45 6.97 8.73 7.59
N ILE A 46 5.83 8.44 6.98
CA ILE A 46 4.67 7.83 7.66
C ILE A 46 4.97 6.39 8.07
N ALA A 47 5.57 5.60 7.17
CA ALA A 47 6.01 4.23 7.43
C ALA A 47 6.94 4.14 8.64
N LYS A 48 7.93 5.04 8.73
CA LYS A 48 8.85 5.13 9.88
C LYS A 48 8.16 5.60 11.16
N ALA A 49 7.24 6.57 11.07
CA ALA A 49 6.51 7.07 12.23
C ALA A 49 5.51 6.03 12.80
N CYS A 50 4.99 5.16 11.94
CA CYS A 50 3.97 4.17 12.27
C CYS A 50 4.52 2.75 12.44
N ASN A 51 5.84 2.56 12.31
CA ASN A 51 6.52 1.26 12.26
C ASN A 51 5.83 0.26 11.31
N MET A 52 5.39 0.75 10.15
CA MET A 52 4.63 -0.02 9.15
C MET A 52 5.40 -0.10 7.83
N PRO A 53 5.21 -1.19 7.05
CA PRO A 53 5.83 -1.28 5.74
C PRO A 53 5.21 -0.24 4.80
N ALA A 54 6.06 0.41 4.00
CA ALA A 54 5.65 1.44 3.04
C ALA A 54 4.58 0.95 2.04
N ALA A 55 4.55 -0.35 1.73
CA ALA A 55 3.52 -0.96 0.90
C ALA A 55 2.12 -0.90 1.54
N LYS A 56 2.03 -1.13 2.86
CA LYS A 56 0.76 -1.06 3.60
C LYS A 56 0.26 0.38 3.72
N VAL A 57 1.17 1.33 3.97
CA VAL A 57 0.85 2.78 3.99
C VAL A 57 0.34 3.25 2.63
N ARG A 58 0.96 2.83 1.52
CA ARG A 58 0.49 3.15 0.15
C ARG A 58 -0.90 2.59 -0.13
N GLY A 59 -1.15 1.34 0.27
CA GLY A 59 -2.45 0.70 0.08
C GLY A 59 -3.58 1.43 0.80
N ILE A 60 -3.32 1.89 2.03
CA ILE A 60 -4.30 2.65 2.83
C ILE A 60 -4.60 4.01 2.19
N ILE A 61 -3.59 4.72 1.70
CA ILE A 61 -3.78 6.03 1.03
C ILE A 61 -4.61 5.84 -0.25
N GLN A 62 -4.23 4.88 -1.11
CA GLN A 62 -4.95 4.59 -2.35
C GLN A 62 -6.39 4.15 -2.13
N GLN A 63 -6.66 3.41 -1.05
CA GLN A 63 -8.01 2.97 -0.71
C GLN A 63 -8.87 4.14 -0.20
N ALA A 64 -8.29 5.12 0.49
CA ALA A 64 -8.99 6.33 0.91
C ALA A 64 -9.27 7.29 -0.26
N ASP A 65 -8.35 7.42 -1.21
CA ASP A 65 -8.57 8.19 -2.45
C ASP A 65 -9.68 7.57 -3.32
N ALA A 66 -9.87 6.25 -3.27
CA ALA A 66 -10.92 5.53 -3.99
C ALA A 66 -12.30 5.57 -3.30
N ASP A 67 -12.37 5.92 -2.01
CA ASP A 67 -13.63 6.00 -1.24
C ASP A 67 -14.31 7.38 -1.39
N ASP A 68 -13.56 8.43 -1.77
CA ASP A 68 -14.09 9.80 -1.98
C ASP A 68 -14.80 9.97 -3.34
N GLU A 69 -14.64 9.00 -4.26
CA GLU A 69 -15.27 9.00 -5.59
C GLU A 69 -16.21 7.79 -5.74
N ALA A 70 -17.50 7.94 -5.38
CA ALA A 70 -18.53 6.92 -5.60
C ALA A 70 -19.71 7.45 -6.45
N PRO A 71 -20.37 6.57 -7.24
CA PRO A 71 -21.43 5.77 -6.63
C PRO A 71 -21.29 4.24 -6.87
N PRO A 72 -22.04 3.42 -6.09
CA PRO A 72 -21.78 2.00 -5.89
C PRO A 72 -22.42 1.12 -6.96
N SER A 73 -21.89 -0.08 -7.20
CA SER A 73 -22.68 -1.19 -7.71
C SER A 73 -22.10 -2.54 -7.35
N ALA A 74 -22.94 -3.29 -6.64
CA ALA A 74 -22.76 -4.67 -6.27
C ALA A 74 -22.68 -5.58 -7.51
N GLY A 75 -21.61 -6.36 -7.56
CA GLY A 75 -21.55 -7.63 -8.25
C GLY A 75 -20.97 -8.63 -7.27
N GLN A 76 -21.84 -9.21 -6.44
CA GLN A 76 -21.51 -10.27 -5.51
C GLN A 76 -20.84 -11.44 -6.26
N SER A 77 -19.73 -11.90 -5.72
CA SER A 77 -19.58 -13.33 -5.49
C SER A 77 -18.93 -13.51 -4.12
N GLN A 78 -19.77 -13.36 -3.10
CA GLN A 78 -19.46 -13.93 -1.81
C GLN A 78 -19.65 -15.44 -1.93
N ARG A 79 -18.56 -16.21 -1.82
CA ARG A 79 -18.64 -17.48 -1.11
C ARG A 79 -17.41 -17.66 -0.24
N ALA A 80 -17.67 -17.46 1.05
CA ALA A 80 -17.03 -18.15 2.15
C ALA A 80 -15.54 -17.87 2.36
N GLU A 81 -15.29 -16.87 3.20
CA GLU A 81 -14.70 -17.11 4.52
C GLU A 81 -14.65 -18.61 4.89
N ARG A 82 -13.47 -19.22 4.78
CA ARG A 82 -13.09 -20.29 5.71
C ARG A 82 -11.79 -19.83 6.38
N VAL A 83 -11.95 -19.58 7.66
CA VAL A 83 -10.96 -19.23 8.67
C VAL A 83 -9.65 -20.02 8.53
N ALA A 84 -8.55 -19.26 8.63
CA ALA A 84 -7.21 -19.60 9.12
C ALA A 84 -6.24 -20.44 8.24
N PRO A 85 -4.91 -20.31 8.47
CA PRO A 85 -4.18 -19.36 9.29
C PRO A 85 -3.22 -18.49 8.44
N ALA A 86 -2.45 -17.63 9.10
CA ALA A 86 -1.16 -17.20 8.61
C ALA A 86 -0.30 -18.39 8.11
N GLU A 87 0.76 -18.09 7.36
CA GLU A 87 1.82 -19.04 7.01
C GLU A 87 1.46 -20.14 6.01
N LEU A 88 1.47 -19.76 4.75
CA LEU A 88 2.36 -20.39 3.76
C LEU A 88 2.28 -19.49 2.55
N VAL A 89 3.42 -19.10 2.00
CA VAL A 89 3.52 -18.35 0.75
C VAL A 89 2.76 -19.14 -0.31
N LYS A 90 1.46 -18.86 -0.48
CA LYS A 90 0.59 -19.53 -1.46
C LYS A 90 1.05 -19.05 -2.82
N LYS A 91 1.99 -19.79 -3.38
CA LYS A 91 2.52 -19.58 -4.72
C LYS A 91 1.34 -19.48 -5.70
N LEU A 92 1.48 -18.60 -6.68
CA LEU A 92 0.49 -18.31 -7.71
C LEU A 92 0.20 -19.57 -8.55
N PRO A 93 -1.09 -19.86 -8.83
CA PRO A 93 -1.47 -20.99 -9.68
C PRO A 93 -1.08 -20.75 -11.14
N SER A 94 -1.02 -21.81 -11.95
CA SER A 94 -0.81 -21.70 -13.40
C SER A 94 -1.85 -20.77 -14.03
N GLY A 95 -1.41 -19.94 -14.98
CA GLY A 95 -2.22 -18.91 -15.62
C GLY A 95 -2.25 -17.57 -14.88
N ALA A 96 -1.83 -17.51 -13.62
CA ALA A 96 -1.86 -16.27 -12.86
C ALA A 96 -0.79 -15.28 -13.33
N GLY A 97 -1.17 -14.01 -13.47
CA GLY A 97 -0.25 -12.93 -13.84
C GLY A 97 0.81 -12.69 -12.78
N VAL A 98 2.07 -12.73 -13.19
CA VAL A 98 3.22 -12.40 -12.34
C VAL A 98 3.42 -10.88 -12.28
N ALA A 99 3.24 -10.23 -13.42
CA ALA A 99 3.33 -8.79 -13.60
C ALA A 99 2.17 -8.29 -14.48
N LEU A 100 1.95 -6.98 -14.46
CA LEU A 100 1.07 -6.32 -15.41
C LEU A 100 1.68 -6.37 -16.82
N CYS A 101 0.91 -5.95 -17.81
CA CYS A 101 1.38 -5.86 -19.19
C CYS A 101 2.49 -4.81 -19.31
N ASP A 102 3.67 -5.27 -19.68
CA ASP A 102 4.86 -4.48 -19.91
C ASP A 102 4.97 -4.09 -21.39
N CYS A 103 5.41 -2.85 -21.60
CA CYS A 103 5.73 -2.27 -22.90
C CYS A 103 7.23 -2.21 -23.17
N GLN A 104 8.05 -2.83 -22.32
CA GLN A 104 9.50 -2.81 -22.46
C GLN A 104 9.94 -3.94 -23.40
N GLY A 105 10.32 -3.55 -24.61
CA GLY A 105 10.88 -4.45 -25.62
C GLY A 105 9.91 -5.51 -26.12
N THR A 106 10.45 -6.46 -26.87
CA THR A 106 9.69 -7.58 -27.44
C THR A 106 10.20 -8.88 -26.81
N VAL A 107 9.31 -9.62 -26.18
CA VAL A 107 9.61 -10.95 -25.62
C VAL A 107 8.92 -12.02 -26.46
N PRO A 108 9.62 -13.09 -26.88
CA PRO A 108 9.02 -14.17 -27.64
C PRO A 108 7.85 -14.81 -26.88
N TYR A 109 6.75 -15.06 -27.58
CA TYR A 109 5.60 -15.74 -27.00
C TYR A 109 6.00 -17.13 -26.45
N GLY A 110 5.53 -17.45 -25.25
CA GLY A 110 5.80 -18.72 -24.58
C GLY A 110 7.20 -18.84 -23.98
N GLU A 111 8.04 -17.79 -24.06
CA GLU A 111 9.37 -17.81 -23.44
C GLU A 111 9.24 -18.06 -21.92
N LYS A 112 9.89 -19.12 -21.43
CA LYS A 112 9.85 -19.51 -20.01
C LYS A 112 10.99 -18.88 -19.23
N ALA A 113 10.70 -18.36 -18.04
CA ALA A 113 11.68 -17.83 -17.10
C ALA A 113 11.40 -18.32 -15.67
N PRO A 114 12.43 -18.44 -14.82
CA PRO A 114 12.25 -18.81 -13.42
C PRO A 114 11.44 -17.73 -12.68
N GLU A 115 10.40 -18.16 -11.96
CA GLU A 115 9.55 -17.29 -11.16
C GLU A 115 9.17 -17.99 -9.84
N GLN A 116 9.76 -17.52 -8.75
CA GLN A 116 9.60 -18.12 -7.42
C GLN A 116 8.19 -17.91 -6.85
N ARG A 117 7.48 -16.91 -7.38
CA ARG A 117 6.10 -16.62 -7.03
C ARG A 117 5.14 -17.67 -7.61
N CYS A 118 5.49 -18.37 -8.69
CA CYS A 118 4.65 -19.39 -9.31
C CYS A 118 4.78 -20.76 -8.62
N GLN A 119 3.70 -21.54 -8.59
CA GLN A 119 3.71 -22.90 -8.00
C GLN A 119 4.70 -23.82 -8.70
N SER A 120 4.75 -23.76 -10.03
CA SER A 120 5.70 -24.49 -10.86
C SER A 120 7.13 -23.99 -10.72
N GLY A 121 7.34 -22.77 -10.21
CA GLY A 121 8.62 -22.10 -10.23
C GLY A 121 8.96 -21.46 -11.58
N MET A 122 8.05 -21.50 -12.56
CA MET A 122 8.25 -20.94 -13.90
C MET A 122 7.11 -20.02 -14.32
N SER A 123 7.46 -18.99 -15.10
CA SER A 123 6.53 -18.13 -15.80
C SER A 123 6.76 -18.21 -17.31
N MET A 124 5.75 -17.88 -18.10
CA MET A 124 5.84 -17.77 -19.55
C MET A 124 5.34 -16.41 -20.04
N ALA A 125 5.95 -15.90 -21.11
CA ALA A 125 5.53 -14.65 -21.73
C ALA A 125 4.27 -14.84 -22.59
N MET A 126 3.29 -13.96 -22.41
CA MET A 126 2.02 -13.93 -23.13
C MET A 126 1.76 -12.53 -23.67
N PRO A 127 1.16 -12.38 -24.87
CA PRO A 127 0.74 -11.08 -25.35
C PRO A 127 -0.41 -10.57 -24.49
N CYS A 128 -0.44 -9.26 -24.36
CA CYS A 128 -1.56 -8.53 -23.80
C CYS A 128 -2.34 -7.84 -24.91
N ALA A 129 -3.61 -7.55 -24.62
CA ALA A 129 -4.38 -6.65 -25.47
C ALA A 129 -3.83 -5.23 -25.36
N GLY A 130 -3.74 -4.53 -26.48
CA GLY A 130 -3.30 -3.14 -26.56
C GLY A 130 -2.08 -2.94 -27.44
N TYR A 131 -1.49 -1.74 -27.35
CA TYR A 131 -0.36 -1.33 -28.16
C TYR A 131 0.51 -0.33 -27.39
N CYS A 132 1.83 -0.52 -27.46
CA CYS A 132 2.78 0.33 -26.76
C CYS A 132 3.27 1.47 -27.68
N SER A 133 2.92 2.71 -27.35
CA SER A 133 3.42 3.90 -28.04
C SER A 133 4.80 4.32 -27.50
N PRO A 134 5.73 4.86 -28.33
CA PRO A 134 5.64 5.13 -29.77
C PRO A 134 6.17 4.00 -30.65
N GLN A 135 6.84 3.00 -30.05
CA GLN A 135 7.57 1.95 -30.78
C GLN A 135 6.64 0.97 -31.50
N GLY A 136 5.42 0.89 -31.03
CA GLY A 136 4.40 0.17 -31.70
C GLY A 136 4.48 -1.35 -31.58
N VAL A 137 4.91 -1.78 -30.40
CA VAL A 137 5.06 -3.19 -30.06
C VAL A 137 3.81 -3.64 -29.30
N ALA A 138 3.44 -4.91 -29.50
CA ALA A 138 2.38 -5.51 -28.69
C ALA A 138 2.86 -5.63 -27.23
N PRO A 139 2.09 -5.13 -26.25
CA PRO A 139 2.43 -5.31 -24.85
C PRO A 139 2.45 -6.81 -24.52
N TRP A 140 3.28 -7.18 -23.57
CA TRP A 140 3.43 -8.57 -23.14
C TRP A 140 3.40 -8.64 -21.61
N ARG A 141 3.09 -9.80 -21.04
CA ARG A 141 3.16 -10.04 -19.60
C ARG A 141 3.70 -11.43 -19.33
N ARG A 142 4.19 -11.67 -18.12
CA ARG A 142 4.47 -13.03 -17.65
C ARG A 142 3.32 -13.59 -16.84
N ILE A 143 2.96 -14.83 -17.13
CA ILE A 143 2.00 -15.62 -16.35
C ILE A 143 2.67 -16.89 -15.85
N CYS A 144 2.20 -17.44 -14.74
CA CYS A 144 2.69 -18.73 -14.25
C CYS A 144 2.38 -19.84 -15.25
N SER A 145 3.36 -20.70 -15.53
CA SER A 145 3.21 -21.87 -16.41
C SER A 145 2.99 -23.15 -15.63
#